data_AF-A0A2G6R0S5-F1
#
_entry.id   AF-A0A2G6R0S5-F1
#
_cell.length_a   1.000
_cell.length_b   1.000
_cell.length_c   1.000
_cell.angle_alpha   90.00
_cell.angle_beta   90.00
_cell.angle_gamma   90.00
#
_symmetry.space_group_name_H-M   'P 1'
#
loop_
_entity.id
_entity.type
_entity.pdbx_description
1 polymer ?
#
loop_
_entity_poly.entity_id
_entity_poly.type
_entity_poly.pdbx_seq_one_letter_code
_entity_poly.pdbx_strand_id
1 'polypeptide(L)'
;MVRVNKSFIVKRGLTPRETLASSKQLSAYIHYAIKEKGESVWIAQREGRAKNSDDRTQTSLLKMLSMSGESKSFIDSLKEINICPITITYEYDPCDFLKAKEFQQKRDNPEHKKTPQDDLINMQTGILGYKGQVVYNVSECINDELDKIKEQTDNKNEQVKLAVELIDKKIHANYEIFPINKWAYDKMYNTNLFINTLSTEEVDKIEKYIKVQLEKVDLVNVDKDFLTEKIVEMYANPLKNKISVVGSDNI
;
A
#
# COMPACT_ATOMS: atom_id res chain seq x y z
N MET A 1 11.10 -16.92 12.57
CA MET A 1 10.91 -16.44 11.19
C MET A 1 9.74 -17.20 10.61
N VAL A 2 8.60 -16.54 10.37
CA VAL A 2 7.46 -17.17 9.70
C VAL A 2 7.79 -17.24 8.22
N ARG A 3 7.76 -18.44 7.63
CA ARG A 3 8.05 -18.66 6.21
C ARG A 3 6.83 -19.26 5.55
N VAL A 4 6.39 -18.64 4.46
CA VAL A 4 5.37 -19.21 3.58
C VAL A 4 6.09 -19.95 2.45
N ASN A 5 5.49 -21.01 1.92
CA ASN A 5 6.08 -21.77 0.82
C ASN A 5 6.34 -20.85 -0.40
N LYS A 6 7.42 -21.12 -1.14
CA LYS A 6 7.87 -20.32 -2.30
C LYS A 6 8.12 -18.82 -2.03
N SER A 7 8.53 -18.45 -0.81
CA SER A 7 8.90 -17.06 -0.48
C SER A 7 10.33 -16.69 -0.92
N PHE A 8 10.53 -15.45 -1.35
CA PHE A 8 11.86 -14.87 -1.53
C PHE A 8 12.49 -14.48 -0.18
N ILE A 9 13.80 -14.65 -0.04
CA ILE A 9 14.54 -14.22 1.15
C ILE A 9 15.20 -12.88 0.88
N VAL A 10 14.71 -11.84 1.53
CA VAL A 10 15.34 -10.52 1.55
C VAL A 10 16.23 -10.41 2.79
N LYS A 11 17.54 -10.30 2.58
CA LYS A 11 18.52 -10.15 3.66
C LYS A 11 18.49 -8.72 4.20
N ARG A 12 18.50 -8.57 5.53
CA ARG A 12 18.52 -7.28 6.24
C ARG A 12 19.85 -7.06 6.95
N GLY A 13 20.20 -5.80 7.23
CA GLY A 13 21.41 -5.44 7.99
C GLY A 13 22.72 -5.65 7.24
N LEU A 14 22.67 -5.66 5.90
CA LEU A 14 23.83 -5.83 5.04
C LEU A 14 24.59 -4.52 4.82
N THR A 15 25.89 -4.62 4.54
CA THR A 15 26.66 -3.46 4.02
C THR A 15 26.13 -3.03 2.65
N PRO A 16 26.42 -1.81 2.18
CA PRO A 16 25.96 -1.35 0.85
C PRO A 16 26.37 -2.28 -0.30
N ARG A 17 27.59 -2.82 -0.27
CA ARG A 17 28.10 -3.74 -1.29
C ARG A 17 27.36 -5.08 -1.28
N GLU A 18 27.12 -5.62 -0.09
CA GLU A 18 26.35 -6.87 0.06
C GLU A 18 24.88 -6.68 -0.31
N THR A 19 24.30 -5.52 0.01
CA THR A 19 22.94 -5.15 -0.39
C THR A 19 22.81 -5.16 -1.91
N LEU A 20 23.75 -4.55 -2.62
CA LEU A 20 23.76 -4.55 -4.08
C LEU A 20 23.85 -5.97 -4.67
N ALA A 21 24.75 -6.80 -4.12
CA ALA A 21 24.91 -8.19 -4.56
C ALA A 21 23.64 -9.02 -4.31
N SER A 22 23.03 -8.87 -3.12
CA SER A 22 21.78 -9.54 -2.75
C SER A 22 20.61 -9.09 -3.64
N SER A 23 20.51 -7.79 -3.94
CA SER A 23 19.49 -7.24 -4.84
C SER A 23 19.64 -7.76 -6.27
N LYS A 24 20.88 -7.84 -6.77
CA LYS A 24 21.14 -8.42 -8.09
C LYS A 24 20.75 -9.89 -8.15
N GLN A 25 21.10 -10.67 -7.12
CA GLN A 25 20.71 -12.08 -7.05
C GLN A 25 19.19 -12.26 -7.01
N LEU A 26 18.48 -11.42 -6.25
CA LEU A 26 17.03 -11.44 -6.16
C LEU A 26 16.39 -11.11 -7.53
N SER A 27 16.86 -10.06 -8.19
CA SER A 27 16.43 -9.69 -9.55
C SER A 27 16.63 -10.85 -10.53
N ALA A 28 17.82 -11.45 -10.57
CA ALA A 28 18.12 -12.55 -11.48
C ALA A 28 17.18 -13.76 -11.24
N TYR A 29 16.90 -14.07 -9.97
CA TYR A 29 16.00 -15.17 -9.65
C TYR A 29 14.53 -14.87 -10.00
N ILE A 30 14.07 -13.62 -9.86
CA ILE A 30 12.72 -13.21 -10.29
C ILE A 30 12.57 -13.36 -11.81
N HIS A 31 13.55 -12.86 -12.58
CA HIS A 31 13.60 -13.02 -14.03
C HIS A 31 13.58 -14.49 -14.45
N TYR A 32 14.44 -15.30 -13.84
CA TYR A 32 14.47 -16.76 -14.06
C TYR A 32 13.13 -17.44 -13.71
N ALA A 33 12.51 -17.09 -12.59
CA ALA A 33 11.22 -17.66 -12.18
C ALA A 33 10.12 -17.35 -13.20
N ILE A 34 10.08 -16.13 -13.73
CA ILE A 34 9.05 -15.71 -14.68
C ILE A 34 9.31 -16.30 -16.07
N LYS A 35 10.52 -16.16 -16.60
CA LYS A 35 10.85 -16.53 -17.98
C LYS A 35 11.09 -18.02 -18.18
N GLU A 36 11.91 -18.63 -17.33
CA GLU A 36 12.36 -20.01 -17.53
C GLU A 36 11.44 -21.02 -16.83
N LYS A 37 10.90 -20.66 -15.67
CA LYS A 37 9.99 -21.55 -14.91
C LYS A 37 8.51 -21.32 -15.20
N GLY A 38 8.14 -20.17 -15.79
CA GLY A 38 6.74 -19.80 -16.01
C GLY A 38 5.96 -19.58 -14.71
N GLU A 39 6.63 -19.19 -13.62
CA GLU A 39 6.01 -18.96 -12.31
C GLU A 39 5.71 -17.47 -12.10
N SER A 40 4.48 -17.14 -11.68
CA SER A 40 4.11 -15.78 -11.28
C SER A 40 4.71 -15.42 -9.91
N VAL A 41 5.04 -14.14 -9.74
CA VAL A 41 5.68 -13.60 -8.54
C VAL A 41 4.84 -12.47 -7.96
N TRP A 42 4.45 -12.60 -6.69
CA TRP A 42 3.72 -11.55 -5.95
C TRP A 42 4.69 -10.75 -5.08
N ILE A 43 4.74 -9.44 -5.28
CA ILE A 43 5.64 -8.53 -4.57
C ILE A 43 4.84 -7.31 -4.10
N ALA A 44 5.01 -6.93 -2.84
CA ALA A 44 4.48 -5.68 -2.32
C ALA A 44 5.26 -4.49 -2.87
N GLN A 45 4.58 -3.41 -3.24
CA GLN A 45 5.19 -2.21 -3.85
C GLN A 45 6.17 -1.47 -2.92
N ARG A 46 6.16 -1.79 -1.62
CA ARG A 46 7.08 -1.26 -0.60
C ARG A 46 7.20 -2.25 0.56
N GLU A 47 8.32 -2.19 1.28
CA GLU A 47 8.46 -2.90 2.56
C GLU A 47 7.50 -2.35 3.62
N GLY A 48 6.71 -3.23 4.22
CA GLY A 48 5.76 -2.91 5.27
C GLY A 48 4.43 -2.34 4.77
N ARG A 49 3.37 -2.54 5.56
CA ARG A 49 2.03 -2.00 5.26
C ARG A 49 1.99 -0.50 5.56
N ALA A 50 1.30 0.28 4.72
CA ALA A 50 1.03 1.68 5.03
C ALA A 50 0.23 1.81 6.34
N LYS A 51 0.62 2.79 7.17
CA LYS A 51 -0.04 3.06 8.44
C LYS A 51 -1.24 3.99 8.29
N ASN A 52 -1.20 4.88 7.30
CA ASN A 52 -2.25 5.84 6.97
C ASN A 52 -2.99 5.48 5.66
N SER A 53 -2.79 4.28 5.12
CA SER A 53 -3.38 3.84 3.84
C SER A 53 -3.02 4.70 2.61
N ASP A 54 -1.91 5.45 2.68
CA ASP A 54 -1.29 6.08 1.51
C ASP A 54 -0.17 5.17 0.97
N ASP A 55 -0.57 4.17 0.19
CA ASP A 55 0.38 3.23 -0.42
C ASP A 55 1.08 3.87 -1.62
N ARG A 56 2.42 3.91 -1.56
CA ARG A 56 3.30 4.48 -2.59
C ARG A 56 4.42 3.51 -2.94
N THR A 57 4.67 3.36 -4.23
CA THR A 57 5.66 2.43 -4.76
C THR A 57 7.08 2.91 -4.45
N GLN A 58 7.92 2.00 -3.95
CA GLN A 58 9.29 2.33 -3.60
C GLN A 58 10.19 2.31 -4.84
N THR A 59 10.82 3.43 -5.16
CA THR A 59 11.74 3.57 -6.30
C THR A 59 12.84 2.50 -6.34
N SER A 60 13.40 2.12 -5.20
CA SER A 60 14.45 1.10 -5.12
C SER A 60 13.95 -0.29 -5.53
N LEU A 61 12.65 -0.58 -5.41
CA LEU A 61 12.08 -1.84 -5.86
C LEU A 61 12.22 -1.98 -7.38
N LEU A 62 11.78 -0.98 -8.15
CA LEU A 62 11.87 -1.04 -9.61
C LEU A 62 13.32 -1.06 -10.10
N LYS A 63 14.20 -0.28 -9.44
CA LYS A 63 15.64 -0.32 -9.72
C LYS A 63 16.22 -1.72 -9.49
N MET A 64 15.78 -2.41 -8.44
CA MET A 64 16.19 -3.78 -8.16
C MET A 64 15.65 -4.74 -9.22
N LEU A 65 14.36 -4.68 -9.55
CA LEU A 65 13.74 -5.55 -10.55
C LEU A 65 14.44 -5.45 -11.92
N SER A 66 14.92 -4.26 -12.29
CA SER A 66 15.61 -4.05 -13.57
C SER A 66 17.09 -4.48 -13.59
N MET A 67 17.67 -5.00 -12.50
CA MET A 67 19.13 -5.21 -12.40
C MET A 67 19.67 -6.39 -13.21
N SER A 68 18.82 -7.38 -13.53
CA SER A 68 19.23 -8.65 -14.13
C SER A 68 18.35 -9.12 -15.28
N GLY A 69 17.62 -8.19 -15.91
CA GLY A 69 17.05 -8.44 -17.23
C GLY A 69 18.15 -8.60 -18.28
N GLU A 70 17.78 -9.25 -19.38
CA GLU A 70 18.66 -9.46 -20.53
C GLU A 70 19.01 -8.13 -21.20
N SER A 71 18.05 -7.19 -21.23
CA SER A 71 18.30 -5.83 -21.70
C SER A 71 19.02 -4.98 -20.67
N LYS A 72 19.95 -4.14 -21.15
CA LYS A 72 20.60 -3.10 -20.34
C LYS A 72 19.70 -1.88 -20.10
N SER A 73 18.64 -1.73 -20.89
CA SER A 73 17.65 -0.66 -20.75
C SER A 73 16.76 -0.91 -19.53
N PHE A 74 16.49 0.14 -18.75
CA PHE A 74 15.65 0.04 -17.56
C PHE A 74 14.24 -0.45 -17.92
N ILE A 75 13.63 0.17 -18.93
CA ILE A 75 12.27 -0.15 -19.36
C ILE A 75 12.19 -1.58 -19.91
N ASP A 76 13.07 -1.94 -20.84
CA ASP A 76 13.01 -3.27 -21.47
C ASP A 76 13.21 -4.38 -20.44
N SER A 77 14.11 -4.17 -19.48
CA SER A 77 14.34 -5.08 -18.36
C SER A 77 13.11 -5.22 -17.44
N LEU A 78 12.29 -4.16 -17.27
CA LEU A 78 11.02 -4.30 -16.55
C LEU A 78 9.94 -5.01 -17.37
N LYS A 79 9.90 -4.80 -18.69
CA LYS A 79 8.91 -5.45 -19.56
C LYS A 79 9.06 -6.97 -19.57
N GLU A 80 10.29 -7.45 -19.44
CA GLU A 80 10.65 -8.87 -19.34
C GLU A 80 9.93 -9.61 -18.19
N ILE A 81 9.47 -8.90 -17.15
CA ILE A 81 8.78 -9.50 -15.98
C ILE A 81 7.27 -9.22 -15.93
N ASN A 82 6.68 -8.63 -16.98
CA ASN A 82 5.23 -8.45 -17.16
C ASN A 82 4.49 -7.94 -15.91
N ILE A 83 4.82 -6.72 -15.47
CA ILE A 83 4.25 -6.14 -14.25
C ILE A 83 2.75 -5.88 -14.43
N CYS A 84 1.93 -6.49 -13.58
CA CYS A 84 0.49 -6.21 -13.46
C CYS A 84 0.21 -5.61 -12.07
N PRO A 85 -0.05 -4.30 -11.94
CA PRO A 85 -0.40 -3.69 -10.66
C PRO A 85 -1.70 -4.28 -10.08
N ILE A 86 -1.68 -4.65 -8.80
CA ILE A 86 -2.84 -5.22 -8.09
C ILE A 86 -3.23 -4.29 -6.96
N THR A 87 -4.52 -3.96 -6.87
CA THR A 87 -5.12 -3.26 -5.74
C THR A 87 -5.93 -4.25 -4.90
N ILE A 88 -5.70 -4.23 -3.59
CA ILE A 88 -6.47 -4.99 -2.61
C ILE A 88 -7.12 -3.99 -1.67
N THR A 89 -8.43 -3.87 -1.73
CA THR A 89 -9.19 -2.96 -0.88
C THR A 89 -9.95 -3.74 0.18
N TYR A 90 -9.83 -3.32 1.43
CA TYR A 90 -10.72 -3.73 2.51
C TYR A 90 -11.66 -2.58 2.83
N GLU A 91 -12.95 -2.88 3.00
CA GLU A 91 -13.93 -1.90 3.50
C GLU A 91 -13.55 -1.43 4.91
N TYR A 92 -13.09 -2.35 5.75
CA TYR A 92 -12.63 -2.09 7.10
C TYR A 92 -11.24 -2.70 7.31
N ASP A 93 -10.30 -1.93 7.85
CA ASP A 93 -9.02 -2.45 8.30
C ASP A 93 -9.15 -2.97 9.73
N PRO A 94 -9.03 -4.28 9.98
CA PRO A 94 -9.14 -4.80 11.34
C PRO A 94 -8.10 -4.25 12.31
N CYS A 95 -6.98 -3.74 11.80
CA CYS A 95 -5.87 -3.20 12.57
C CYS A 95 -5.90 -1.68 12.71
N ASP A 96 -6.96 -0.98 12.29
CA ASP A 96 -7.04 0.48 12.35
C ASP A 96 -6.80 1.04 13.77
N PHE A 97 -7.43 0.47 14.79
CA PHE A 97 -7.22 0.86 16.18
C PHE A 97 -5.79 0.60 16.66
N LEU A 98 -5.15 -0.49 16.21
CA LEU A 98 -3.74 -0.79 16.51
C LEU A 98 -2.80 0.22 15.86
N LYS A 99 -3.11 0.66 14.63
CA LYS A 99 -2.35 1.70 13.93
C LYS A 99 -2.52 3.05 14.63
N ALA A 100 -3.74 3.40 15.03
CA ALA A 100 -4.01 4.63 15.77
C ALA A 100 -3.30 4.64 17.14
N LYS A 101 -3.36 3.51 17.87
CA LYS A 101 -2.59 3.29 19.11
C LYS A 101 -1.10 3.54 18.89
N GLU A 102 -0.51 2.95 17.84
CA GLU A 102 0.92 3.14 17.53
C GLU A 102 1.24 4.61 17.20
N PHE A 103 0.35 5.32 16.49
CA PHE A 103 0.52 6.75 16.24
C PHE A 103 0.56 7.54 17.55
N GLN A 104 -0.34 7.25 18.50
CA GLN A 104 -0.35 7.96 19.77
C GLN A 104 0.91 7.65 20.59
N GLN A 105 1.30 6.37 20.66
CA GLN A 105 2.52 5.95 21.36
C GLN A 105 3.77 6.64 20.80
N LYS A 106 3.87 6.81 19.47
CA LYS A 106 4.97 7.52 18.81
C LYS A 106 4.93 9.03 19.01
N ARG A 107 3.74 9.63 19.07
CA ARG A 107 3.56 11.04 19.41
C ARG A 107 4.04 11.31 20.85
N ASP A 108 3.62 10.46 21.78
CA ASP A 108 3.91 10.61 23.20
C ASP A 108 5.38 10.21 23.53
N ASN A 109 5.94 9.25 22.77
CA ASN A 109 7.34 8.84 22.83
C ASN A 109 7.91 8.57 21.42
N PRO A 110 8.68 9.49 20.84
CA PRO A 110 9.28 9.33 19.51
C PRO A 110 10.15 8.09 19.33
N GLU A 111 10.75 7.57 20.41
CA GLU A 111 11.60 6.37 20.40
C GLU A 111 10.79 5.07 20.56
N HIS A 112 9.45 5.14 20.62
CA HIS A 112 8.61 3.97 20.74
C HIS A 112 8.83 2.99 19.57
N LYS A 113 9.18 1.75 19.94
CA LYS A 113 9.33 0.62 19.01
C LYS A 113 8.37 -0.49 19.41
N LYS A 114 7.68 -1.02 18.41
CA LYS A 114 6.84 -2.21 18.58
C LYS A 114 7.65 -3.37 19.12
N THR A 115 7.06 -4.11 20.04
CA THR A 115 7.60 -5.38 20.52
C THR A 115 7.26 -6.51 19.54
N PRO A 116 7.96 -7.66 19.61
CA PRO A 116 7.56 -8.86 18.86
C PRO A 116 6.12 -9.31 19.16
N GLN A 117 5.63 -9.07 20.38
CA GLN A 117 4.26 -9.40 20.77
C GLN A 117 3.25 -8.50 20.06
N ASP A 118 3.55 -7.20 19.93
CA ASP A 118 2.70 -6.27 19.16
C ASP A 118 2.58 -6.70 17.69
N ASP A 119 3.69 -7.17 17.10
CA ASP A 119 3.66 -7.69 15.73
C ASP A 119 2.81 -8.97 15.61
N LEU A 120 2.84 -9.87 16.60
CA LEU A 120 1.96 -11.04 16.64
C LEU A 120 0.48 -10.64 16.72
N ILE A 121 0.15 -9.68 17.58
CA ILE A 121 -1.22 -9.16 17.73
C ILE A 121 -1.70 -8.51 16.43
N ASN A 122 -0.85 -7.71 15.78
CA ASN A 122 -1.15 -7.09 14.48
C ASN A 122 -1.41 -8.17 13.40
N MET A 123 -0.61 -9.23 13.35
CA MET A 123 -0.82 -10.33 12.40
C MET A 123 -2.11 -11.08 12.67
N GLN A 124 -2.35 -11.49 13.93
CA GLN A 124 -3.57 -12.21 14.32
C GLN A 124 -4.82 -11.39 14.00
N THR A 125 -4.83 -10.12 14.40
CA THR A 125 -5.93 -9.18 14.17
C THR A 125 -6.16 -8.97 12.67
N GLY A 126 -5.09 -8.77 11.90
CA GLY A 126 -5.18 -8.58 10.45
C GLY A 126 -5.71 -9.81 9.71
N ILE A 127 -5.40 -11.02 10.17
CA ILE A 127 -5.88 -12.27 9.56
C ILE A 127 -7.34 -12.53 9.95
N LEU A 128 -7.65 -12.55 11.25
CA LEU A 128 -8.93 -13.03 11.77
C LEU A 128 -10.01 -11.94 11.89
N GLY A 129 -9.61 -10.67 11.92
CA GLY A 129 -10.55 -9.58 12.14
C GLY A 129 -11.43 -9.28 10.92
N TYR A 130 -12.59 -8.67 11.20
CA TYR A 130 -13.64 -8.33 10.24
C TYR A 130 -13.18 -7.25 9.26
N LYS A 131 -13.33 -7.52 7.96
CA LYS A 131 -12.86 -6.65 6.85
C LYS A 131 -13.99 -5.98 6.06
N GLY A 132 -15.25 -6.31 6.36
CA GLY A 132 -16.36 -6.02 5.46
C GLY A 132 -16.13 -6.67 4.09
N GLN A 133 -16.44 -5.93 3.03
CA GLN A 133 -16.13 -6.34 1.67
C GLN A 133 -14.63 -6.27 1.39
N VAL A 134 -14.14 -7.25 0.62
CA VAL A 134 -12.76 -7.29 0.14
C VAL A 134 -12.78 -7.35 -1.38
N VAL A 135 -12.17 -6.35 -2.02
CA VAL A 135 -12.12 -6.23 -3.49
C VAL A 135 -10.69 -6.40 -3.95
N TYR A 136 -10.51 -7.30 -4.92
CA TYR A 136 -9.26 -7.51 -5.64
C TYR A 136 -9.44 -6.98 -7.05
N ASN A 137 -8.59 -6.02 -7.43
CA ASN A 137 -8.55 -5.50 -8.78
C ASN A 137 -7.15 -5.70 -9.36
N VAL A 138 -7.06 -6.42 -10.48
CA VAL A 138 -5.82 -6.66 -11.19
C VAL A 138 -5.84 -5.81 -12.45
N SER A 139 -4.88 -4.90 -12.55
CA SER A 139 -4.68 -4.10 -13.76
C SER A 139 -4.09 -4.97 -14.87
N GLU A 140 -4.32 -4.55 -16.11
CA GLU A 140 -3.58 -5.11 -17.25
C GLU A 140 -2.07 -4.90 -17.10
N CYS A 141 -1.31 -5.71 -17.85
CA CYS A 141 0.15 -5.58 -17.91
C CYS A 141 0.54 -4.20 -18.43
N ILE A 142 1.45 -3.52 -17.75
CA ILE A 142 1.80 -2.12 -18.05
C ILE A 142 2.85 -1.95 -19.15
N ASN A 143 3.14 -3.00 -19.93
CA ASN A 143 4.24 -2.99 -20.90
C ASN A 143 4.06 -1.91 -21.99
N ASP A 144 2.83 -1.68 -22.43
CA ASP A 144 2.53 -0.67 -23.45
C ASP A 144 2.74 0.76 -22.90
N GLU A 145 2.39 1.00 -21.64
CA GLU A 145 2.67 2.29 -20.99
C GLU A 145 4.15 2.47 -20.67
N LEU A 146 4.88 1.40 -20.37
CA LEU A 146 6.33 1.44 -20.22
C LEU A 146 7.02 1.82 -21.54
N ASP A 147 6.53 1.35 -22.70
CA ASP A 147 7.04 1.77 -24.01
C ASP A 147 6.84 3.27 -24.24
N LYS A 148 5.67 3.81 -23.87
CA LYS A 148 5.43 5.27 -23.94
C LYS A 148 6.39 6.06 -23.05
N ILE A 149 6.74 5.54 -21.87
CA ILE A 149 7.74 6.17 -20.99
C ILE A 149 9.13 6.16 -21.65
N LYS A 150 9.49 5.07 -22.31
CA LYS A 150 10.77 4.96 -23.05
C LYS A 150 10.85 5.97 -24.18
N GLU A 151 9.75 6.20 -24.90
CA GLU A 151 9.67 7.19 -25.98
C GLU A 151 9.71 8.64 -25.46
N GLN A 152 9.25 8.90 -24.24
CA GLN A 152 9.22 10.24 -23.65
C GLN A 152 10.60 10.74 -23.21
N THR A 153 11.49 9.85 -22.72
CA THR A 153 12.78 10.25 -22.18
C THR A 153 13.79 9.11 -22.18
N ASP A 154 15.03 9.42 -22.55
CA ASP A 154 16.19 8.52 -22.42
C ASP A 154 16.83 8.59 -21.02
N ASN A 155 16.40 9.53 -20.17
CA ASN A 155 16.96 9.67 -18.84
C ASN A 155 16.44 8.57 -17.91
N LYS A 156 17.33 7.64 -17.53
CA LYS A 156 16.99 6.52 -16.64
C LYS A 156 16.31 6.93 -15.32
N ASN A 157 16.73 8.03 -14.68
CA ASN A 157 16.12 8.44 -13.42
C ASN A 157 14.69 8.96 -13.62
N GLU A 158 14.45 9.62 -14.74
CA GLU A 158 13.12 10.09 -15.13
C GLU A 158 12.22 8.91 -15.51
N GLN A 159 12.70 7.96 -16.31
CA GLN A 159 11.99 6.72 -16.62
C GLN A 159 11.58 5.96 -15.34
N VAL A 160 12.49 5.85 -14.36
CA VAL A 160 12.20 5.23 -13.07
C VAL A 160 11.08 5.97 -12.32
N LYS A 161 11.13 7.30 -12.28
CA LYS A 161 10.11 8.13 -11.64
C LYS A 161 8.74 7.92 -12.30
N LEU A 162 8.68 7.99 -13.63
CA LEU A 162 7.45 7.81 -14.40
C LEU A 162 6.88 6.40 -14.24
N ALA A 163 7.72 5.37 -14.18
CA ALA A 163 7.27 4.00 -13.94
C ALA A 163 6.67 3.81 -12.52
N VAL A 164 7.27 4.44 -11.50
CA VAL A 164 6.71 4.47 -10.13
C VAL A 164 5.34 5.17 -10.13
N GLU A 165 5.24 6.34 -10.73
CA GLU A 165 4.00 7.11 -10.82
C GLU A 165 2.92 6.36 -11.60
N LEU A 166 3.28 5.64 -12.66
CA LEU A 166 2.38 4.79 -13.43
C LEU A 166 1.78 3.66 -12.57
N ILE A 167 2.62 2.95 -11.79
CA ILE A 167 2.15 1.88 -10.91
C ILE A 167 1.22 2.46 -9.83
N ASP A 168 1.63 3.54 -9.16
CA ASP A 168 0.81 4.21 -8.16
C ASP A 168 -0.54 4.67 -8.75
N LYS A 169 -0.50 5.26 -9.96
CA LYS A 169 -1.71 5.68 -10.68
C LYS A 169 -2.67 4.51 -10.93
N LYS A 170 -2.16 3.38 -11.43
CA LYS A 170 -2.97 2.18 -11.69
C LYS A 170 -3.58 1.65 -10.39
N ILE A 171 -2.79 1.60 -9.31
CA ILE A 171 -3.27 1.12 -8.01
C ILE A 171 -4.35 2.05 -7.43
N HIS A 172 -4.09 3.36 -7.41
CA HIS A 172 -4.99 4.38 -6.87
C HIS A 172 -6.29 4.50 -7.64
N ALA A 173 -6.26 4.41 -8.97
CA ALA A 173 -7.47 4.43 -9.80
C ALA A 173 -8.39 3.22 -9.51
N ASN A 174 -7.78 2.06 -9.25
CA ASN A 174 -8.47 0.79 -9.05
C ASN A 174 -8.90 0.51 -7.60
N TYR A 175 -8.67 1.45 -6.66
CA TYR A 175 -9.20 1.32 -5.31
C TYR A 175 -10.73 1.37 -5.31
N GLU A 176 -11.36 0.40 -4.66
CA GLU A 176 -12.79 0.45 -4.37
C GLU A 176 -13.05 1.52 -3.29
N ILE A 177 -14.08 2.35 -3.48
CA ILE A 177 -14.42 3.42 -2.55
C ILE A 177 -15.73 3.07 -1.85
N PHE A 178 -15.64 2.76 -0.56
CA PHE A 178 -16.79 2.44 0.28
C PHE A 178 -17.36 3.71 0.95
N PRO A 179 -18.59 3.64 1.51
CA PRO A 179 -19.20 4.73 2.26
C PRO A 179 -18.29 5.34 3.34
N ILE A 180 -17.51 4.52 4.06
CA ILE A 180 -16.56 4.99 5.07
C ILE A 180 -15.46 5.89 4.49
N ASN A 181 -15.01 5.64 3.26
CA ASN A 181 -13.99 6.48 2.62
C ASN A 181 -14.56 7.86 2.27
N LYS A 182 -15.80 7.91 1.78
CA LYS A 182 -16.54 9.15 1.48
C LYS A 182 -16.77 9.99 2.74
N TRP A 183 -17.30 9.35 3.79
CA TRP A 183 -17.51 9.98 5.09
C TRP A 183 -16.20 10.49 5.69
N ALA A 184 -15.14 9.67 5.65
CA ALA A 184 -13.85 10.05 6.20
C ALA A 184 -13.19 11.20 5.44
N TYR A 185 -13.33 11.24 4.11
CA TYR A 185 -12.82 12.34 3.30
C TYR A 185 -13.48 13.67 3.68
N ASP A 186 -14.81 13.71 3.70
CA ASP A 186 -15.54 14.92 4.08
C ASP A 186 -15.23 15.37 5.51
N LYS A 187 -15.11 14.42 6.44
CA LYS A 187 -14.73 14.71 7.82
C LYS A 187 -13.28 15.21 7.95
N MET A 188 -12.34 14.65 7.19
CA MET A 188 -10.93 15.05 7.23
C MET A 188 -10.70 16.44 6.62
N TYR A 189 -11.44 16.78 5.58
CA TYR A 189 -11.27 18.02 4.81
C TYR A 189 -12.32 19.09 5.12
N ASN A 190 -13.22 18.84 6.08
CA ASN A 190 -14.34 19.72 6.42
C ASN A 190 -15.18 20.10 5.19
N THR A 191 -15.51 19.11 4.36
CA THR A 191 -16.32 19.26 3.15
C THR A 191 -17.64 18.49 3.26
N ASN A 192 -18.58 18.77 2.34
CA ASN A 192 -19.85 18.04 2.20
C ASN A 192 -20.03 17.49 0.76
N LEU A 193 -18.93 17.08 0.13
CA LEU A 193 -18.92 16.68 -1.29
C LEU A 193 -19.61 15.33 -1.49
N PHE A 194 -19.49 14.42 -0.53
CA PHE A 194 -19.94 13.04 -0.64
C PHE A 194 -20.94 12.64 0.45
N ILE A 195 -21.00 13.34 1.58
CA ILE A 195 -21.87 13.04 2.71
C ILE A 195 -23.35 12.99 2.30
N ASN A 196 -23.76 13.84 1.35
CA ASN A 196 -25.12 13.88 0.82
C ASN A 196 -25.47 12.65 -0.05
N THR A 197 -24.47 11.86 -0.45
CA THR A 197 -24.68 10.58 -1.17
C THR A 197 -24.89 9.40 -0.22
N LEU A 198 -24.64 9.59 1.08
CA LEU A 198 -24.76 8.55 2.09
C LEU A 198 -26.13 8.61 2.76
N SER A 199 -26.71 7.45 3.02
CA SER A 199 -27.90 7.32 3.85
C SER A 199 -27.56 7.53 5.33
N THR A 200 -28.56 7.93 6.12
CA THR A 200 -28.41 8.05 7.59
C THR A 200 -27.95 6.72 8.22
N GLU A 201 -28.45 5.59 7.72
CA GLU A 201 -28.07 4.27 8.23
C GLU A 201 -26.59 3.94 7.98
N GLU A 202 -26.03 4.34 6.82
CA GLU A 202 -24.61 4.17 6.52
C GLU A 202 -23.75 5.01 7.45
N VAL A 203 -24.12 6.28 7.67
CA VAL A 203 -23.41 7.17 8.59
C VAL A 203 -23.43 6.60 10.01
N ASP A 204 -24.58 6.17 10.51
CA ASP A 204 -24.71 5.58 11.85
C ASP A 204 -23.86 4.30 12.00
N LYS A 205 -23.82 3.45 10.96
CA LYS A 205 -22.97 2.25 10.92
C LYS A 205 -21.48 2.61 10.99
N ILE A 206 -21.04 3.61 10.23
CA ILE A 206 -19.65 4.08 10.21
C ILE A 206 -19.27 4.64 11.58
N GLU A 207 -20.07 5.54 12.14
CA GLU A 207 -19.78 6.15 13.44
C GLU A 207 -19.74 5.10 14.56
N LYS A 208 -20.67 4.14 14.54
CA LYS A 208 -20.65 2.99 15.45
C LYS A 208 -19.40 2.15 15.28
N TYR A 209 -18.98 1.88 14.05
CA TYR A 209 -17.74 1.14 13.77
C TYR A 209 -16.53 1.85 14.38
N ILE A 210 -16.36 3.15 14.09
CA ILE A 210 -15.25 3.96 14.62
C ILE A 210 -15.24 3.95 16.14
N LYS A 211 -16.41 4.13 16.77
CA LYS A 211 -16.54 4.07 18.23
C LYS A 211 -16.06 2.73 18.80
N VAL A 212 -16.49 1.62 18.19
CA VAL A 212 -16.07 0.27 18.61
C VAL A 212 -14.56 0.07 18.44
N GLN A 213 -13.94 0.66 17.41
CA GLN A 213 -12.49 0.58 17.24
C GLN A 213 -11.74 1.36 18.32
N LEU A 214 -12.21 2.56 18.66
CA LEU A 214 -11.61 3.37 19.73
C LEU A 214 -11.70 2.67 21.11
N GLU A 215 -12.79 1.96 21.38
CA GLU A 215 -12.98 1.21 22.64
C GLU A 215 -11.98 0.04 22.81
N LYS A 216 -11.37 -0.43 21.72
CA LYS A 216 -10.33 -1.48 21.77
C LYS A 216 -8.95 -0.95 22.17
N VAL A 217 -8.76 0.37 22.20
CA VAL A 217 -7.45 0.96 22.51
C VAL A 217 -7.20 0.93 24.02
N ASP A 218 -6.22 0.13 24.40
CA ASP A 218 -5.78 -0.15 25.76
C ASP A 218 -4.53 0.70 26.13
N LEU A 219 -4.68 2.03 26.12
CA LEU A 219 -3.65 2.94 26.63
C LEU A 219 -4.11 3.56 27.96
N VAL A 220 -3.15 3.92 28.82
CA VAL A 220 -3.47 4.59 30.11
C VAL A 220 -4.04 5.99 29.88
N ASN A 221 -3.43 6.76 28.97
CA ASN A 221 -3.83 8.13 28.66
C ASN A 221 -4.38 8.19 27.23
N VAL A 222 -5.55 7.60 26.98
CA VAL A 222 -6.16 7.56 25.65
C VAL A 222 -6.54 8.97 25.19
N ASP A 223 -5.98 9.42 24.07
CA ASP A 223 -6.39 10.65 23.39
C ASP A 223 -7.38 10.30 22.27
N LYS A 224 -8.67 10.27 22.60
CA LYS A 224 -9.71 9.80 21.67
C LYS A 224 -9.83 10.68 20.43
N ASP A 225 -9.60 11.98 20.55
CA ASP A 225 -9.70 12.91 19.41
C ASP A 225 -8.56 12.66 18.44
N PHE A 226 -7.33 12.53 18.93
CA PHE A 226 -6.17 12.18 18.10
C PHE A 226 -6.32 10.81 17.43
N LEU A 227 -6.78 9.80 18.18
CA LEU A 227 -7.01 8.47 17.62
C LEU A 227 -8.11 8.49 16.54
N THR A 228 -9.19 9.25 16.77
CA THR A 228 -10.26 9.43 15.78
C THR A 228 -9.72 10.09 14.52
N GLU A 229 -8.93 11.16 14.64
CA GLU A 229 -8.28 11.82 13.51
C GLU A 229 -7.43 10.82 12.71
N LYS A 230 -6.64 9.97 13.37
CA LYS A 230 -5.80 8.98 12.68
C LYS A 230 -6.58 7.88 11.98
N ILE A 231 -7.67 7.39 12.58
CA ILE A 231 -8.53 6.41 11.90
C ILE A 231 -9.22 7.08 10.70
N VAL A 232 -9.74 8.30 10.86
CA VAL A 232 -10.36 9.06 9.76
C VAL A 232 -9.34 9.31 8.63
N GLU A 233 -8.11 9.70 8.95
CA GLU A 233 -7.02 9.87 7.98
C GLU A 233 -6.78 8.59 7.16
N MET A 234 -6.76 7.42 7.83
CA MET A 234 -6.59 6.11 7.16
C MET A 234 -7.69 5.82 6.13
N TYR A 235 -8.94 6.20 6.40
CA TYR A 235 -10.05 5.95 5.49
C TYR A 235 -10.22 7.06 4.43
N ALA A 236 -9.74 8.27 4.69
CA ALA A 236 -9.77 9.39 3.74
C ALA A 236 -8.72 9.26 2.62
N ASN A 237 -7.52 8.75 2.93
CA ASN A 237 -6.40 8.69 1.99
C ASN A 237 -6.68 7.87 0.71
N PRO A 238 -7.34 6.70 0.73
CA PRO A 238 -7.69 5.98 -0.49
C PRO A 238 -8.52 6.82 -1.46
N LEU A 239 -9.54 7.52 -0.98
CA LEU A 239 -10.38 8.39 -1.81
C LEU A 239 -9.60 9.62 -2.30
N LYS A 240 -8.83 10.27 -1.42
CA LYS A 240 -7.94 11.38 -1.79
C LYS A 240 -6.98 10.98 -2.93
N ASN A 241 -6.35 9.83 -2.81
CA ASN A 241 -5.42 9.31 -3.80
C ASN A 241 -6.13 9.00 -5.12
N LYS A 242 -7.31 8.36 -5.08
CA LYS A 242 -8.11 8.10 -6.28
C LYS A 242 -8.51 9.41 -6.98
N ILE A 243 -9.04 10.39 -6.25
CA ILE A 243 -9.37 11.73 -6.79
C ILE A 243 -8.15 12.36 -7.48
N SER A 244 -6.96 12.23 -6.89
CA SER A 244 -5.74 12.81 -7.47
C SER A 244 -5.35 12.22 -8.84
N VAL A 245 -5.85 11.03 -9.18
CA VAL A 245 -5.50 10.32 -10.43
C VAL A 245 -6.62 10.20 -11.44
N VAL A 246 -7.90 10.18 -11.00
CA VAL A 246 -9.07 10.13 -11.89
C VAL A 246 -9.89 11.42 -11.92
N GLY A 247 -9.65 12.37 -11.02
CA GLY A 247 -10.48 13.58 -10.84
C GLY A 247 -11.71 13.32 -9.97
N SER A 248 -12.25 14.37 -9.36
CA SER A 248 -13.41 14.29 -8.46
C SER A 248 -14.71 13.91 -9.16
N ASP A 249 -14.86 14.26 -10.44
CA ASP A 249 -16.09 14.04 -11.22
C ASP A 249 -16.29 12.55 -11.58
N ASN A 250 -15.27 11.72 -11.37
CA ASN A 250 -15.26 10.28 -11.67
C ASN A 250 -15.33 9.40 -10.39
N ILE A 251 -15.82 9.97 -9.28
CA ILE A 251 -15.96 9.31 -7.96
C ILE A 251 -17.41 8.93 -7.65
#